data_AF-A0A2U1APC7-F1
#
_entry.id   AF-A0A2U1APC7-F1
#
_cell.length_a   1.000
_cell.length_b   1.000
_cell.length_c   1.000
_cell.angle_alpha   90.00
_cell.angle_beta   90.00
_cell.angle_gamma   90.00
#
_symmetry.space_group_name_H-M   'P 1'
#
loop_
_entity.id
_entity.type
_entity.pdbx_description
1 polymer ?
#
loop_
_entity_poly.entity_id
_entity_poly.type
_entity_poly.pdbx_seq_one_letter_code
_entity_poly.pdbx_strand_id
1 'polypeptide(L)'
;MKKTIPLLLIALCGLSGALRADSNLLTNGSFEDGLKDWRVDKPGKPVAEAVVVDEAAEGKQALKLQFTGKRRSNVYLTVWRSVKLQPLTRYRFSFRAKTPDSGSFWAGVEYKPMVTVKGNQPDWKEYSFEFSSGEKNSAHLRFLVDSQADSILIDDVRLEKAPSAPTAEMTASLLAFGARPDGSEDAAPAFRKAVEAGAKTILIPAGTFAVGELALPDSVSLRGVGEESRLIPFGEKPKFVIRGGSNAMFSDFSVDLGGKKVQALFFLRARNVTVSRVFIRNSTAFGINFDHVDNAQIENCVIRDTHTGIMQTYCSNVRTMRNTVTGSIKHGIQFWSQDHWRPEARTRNLWFCDNYVKNSPTGDGGIWGVGVIGVVMSGNIVECARDVGLDLEWCEDAVISGNVTRDTEHGGISLFFSCRNVTITGNTVVNNRVYDKEPGGYWVRAGIWLTYPNTGTFKNDTGHENITIAGNTIVNGPGPRRPIWVGSGRNILIRNNNIDRGMIYHGGKHGAADAPINAYDSRKDYRIDASGAIAPF
;
A
#
# COMPACT_ATOMS: atom_id res chain seq x y z
N MET A 1 -6.67 31.54 -42.16
CA MET A 1 -6.72 30.07 -42.23
C MET A 1 -6.03 29.49 -41.01
N LYS A 2 -6.81 29.14 -39.98
CA LYS A 2 -6.37 28.40 -38.79
C LYS A 2 -7.08 27.05 -38.83
N LYS A 3 -6.33 25.97 -38.97
CA LYS A 3 -6.86 24.60 -38.93
C LYS A 3 -6.76 24.09 -37.49
N THR A 4 -7.91 23.96 -36.85
CA THR A 4 -8.08 23.28 -35.56
C THR A 4 -8.14 21.77 -35.79
N ILE A 5 -7.32 21.02 -35.06
CA ILE A 5 -7.31 19.55 -35.01
C ILE A 5 -8.30 19.14 -33.90
N PRO A 6 -9.26 18.23 -34.15
CA PRO A 6 -10.14 17.76 -33.09
C PRO A 6 -9.46 16.66 -32.27
N LEU A 7 -9.51 16.84 -30.94
CA LEU A 7 -9.08 15.90 -29.92
C LEU A 7 -10.05 14.71 -29.90
N LEU A 8 -9.59 13.53 -30.30
CA LEU A 8 -10.35 12.28 -30.26
C LEU A 8 -10.37 11.76 -28.82
N LEU A 9 -11.50 11.94 -28.12
CA LEU A 9 -11.78 11.26 -26.86
C LEU A 9 -12.02 9.77 -27.15
N ILE A 10 -11.09 8.91 -26.74
CA ILE A 10 -11.32 7.46 -26.69
C ILE A 10 -12.25 7.19 -25.50
N ALA A 11 -13.53 6.98 -25.80
CA ALA A 11 -14.46 6.37 -24.87
C ALA A 11 -14.05 4.91 -24.64
N LEU A 12 -13.60 4.58 -23.43
CA LEU A 12 -13.55 3.18 -22.99
C LEU A 12 -14.99 2.66 -22.96
N CYS A 13 -15.40 1.95 -24.01
CA CYS A 13 -16.55 1.07 -23.98
C CYS A 13 -16.27 -0.02 -22.94
N GLY A 14 -16.91 0.10 -21.78
CA GLY A 14 -16.97 -0.97 -20.79
C GLY A 14 -17.67 -2.19 -21.41
N LEU A 15 -16.89 -3.25 -21.63
CA LEU A 15 -17.42 -4.60 -21.71
C LEU A 15 -17.98 -4.99 -20.34
N SER A 16 -19.23 -4.64 -20.06
CA SER A 16 -20.02 -5.29 -19.02
C SER A 16 -20.50 -6.63 -19.54
N GLY A 17 -19.59 -7.61 -19.60
CA GLY A 17 -19.93 -9.01 -19.77
C GLY A 17 -20.60 -9.53 -18.50
N ALA A 18 -21.92 -9.74 -18.58
CA ALA A 18 -22.75 -10.61 -17.74
C ALA A 18 -22.18 -11.01 -16.37
N LEU A 19 -22.34 -10.14 -15.37
CA LEU A 19 -22.45 -10.62 -13.99
C LEU A 19 -23.77 -11.37 -13.86
N ARG A 20 -23.69 -12.60 -13.34
CA ARG A 20 -24.83 -13.46 -13.00
C ARG A 20 -25.92 -12.65 -12.28
N ALA A 21 -27.18 -12.89 -12.68
CA ALA A 21 -28.36 -12.37 -12.02
C ALA A 21 -28.34 -12.74 -10.53
N ASP A 22 -28.12 -11.76 -9.66
CA ASP A 22 -28.59 -11.84 -8.28
C ASP A 22 -30.12 -11.86 -8.34
N SER A 23 -30.74 -12.89 -7.75
CA SER A 23 -32.18 -13.11 -7.84
C SER A 23 -32.95 -11.99 -7.14
N ASN A 24 -34.00 -11.47 -7.81
CA ASN A 24 -34.95 -10.53 -7.20
C ASN A 24 -35.55 -11.18 -5.93
N LEU A 25 -35.36 -10.53 -4.78
CA LEU A 25 -35.85 -11.00 -3.48
C LEU A 25 -37.36 -10.76 -3.30
N LEU A 26 -37.99 -10.04 -4.23
CA LEU A 26 -39.42 -9.81 -4.22
C LEU A 26 -40.16 -10.87 -5.04
N THR A 27 -41.08 -11.58 -4.40
CA THR A 27 -42.18 -12.26 -5.08
C THR A 27 -43.18 -11.24 -5.60
N ASN A 28 -43.76 -11.47 -6.79
CA ASN A 28 -44.80 -10.61 -7.38
C ASN A 28 -44.40 -9.10 -7.47
N GLY A 29 -43.18 -8.83 -7.94
CA GLY A 29 -42.69 -7.47 -8.19
C GLY A 29 -43.30 -6.78 -9.41
N SER A 30 -43.76 -7.57 -10.39
CA SER A 30 -44.42 -7.11 -11.62
C SER A 30 -45.94 -7.25 -11.56
N PHE A 31 -46.53 -7.46 -10.37
CA PHE A 31 -47.98 -7.47 -10.15
C PHE A 31 -48.80 -8.50 -10.95
N GLU A 32 -48.17 -9.53 -11.53
CA GLU A 32 -48.81 -10.62 -12.28
C GLU A 32 -49.77 -11.49 -11.45
N ASP A 33 -49.61 -11.49 -10.11
CA ASP A 33 -50.55 -12.11 -9.17
C ASP A 33 -51.46 -11.05 -8.52
N GLY A 34 -51.74 -9.94 -9.22
CA GLY A 34 -52.48 -8.81 -8.67
C GLY A 34 -51.74 -8.12 -7.51
N LEU A 35 -52.47 -7.67 -6.49
CA LEU A 35 -51.92 -7.03 -5.29
C LEU A 35 -51.47 -8.03 -4.20
N LYS A 36 -51.28 -9.31 -4.54
CA LYS A 36 -50.76 -10.31 -3.59
C LYS A 36 -49.44 -9.83 -2.99
N ASP A 37 -49.32 -9.95 -1.66
CA ASP A 37 -48.22 -9.45 -0.81
C ASP A 37 -48.10 -7.92 -0.65
N TRP A 38 -48.91 -7.15 -1.38
CA TRP A 38 -48.99 -5.69 -1.24
C TRP A 38 -50.18 -5.30 -0.36
N ARG A 39 -50.07 -4.13 0.26
CA ARG A 39 -51.09 -3.52 1.13
C ARG A 39 -51.36 -2.12 0.66
N VAL A 40 -52.62 -1.73 0.68
CA VAL A 40 -53.09 -0.41 0.23
C VAL A 40 -53.75 0.27 1.41
N ASP A 41 -53.18 1.38 1.86
CA ASP A 41 -53.76 2.21 2.91
C ASP A 41 -54.15 3.58 2.35
N LYS A 42 -55.25 4.13 2.87
CA LYS A 42 -55.77 5.46 2.52
C LYS A 42 -55.92 6.37 3.75
N PRO A 43 -54.83 6.75 4.45
CA PRO A 43 -54.90 7.65 5.60
C PRO A 43 -55.54 8.99 5.22
N GLY A 44 -56.40 9.50 6.11
CA GLY A 44 -57.19 10.70 5.83
C GLY A 44 -58.35 10.49 4.84
N LYS A 45 -58.61 9.23 4.42
CA LYS A 45 -59.71 8.82 3.52
C LYS A 45 -59.79 9.64 2.21
N PRO A 46 -58.69 9.78 1.44
CA PRO A 46 -58.75 10.41 0.11
C PRO A 46 -59.63 9.64 -0.86
N VAL A 47 -60.10 10.35 -1.90
CA VAL A 47 -60.61 9.72 -3.11
C VAL A 47 -59.41 9.28 -3.93
N ALA A 48 -59.00 8.03 -3.75
CA ALA A 48 -57.81 7.45 -4.37
C ALA A 48 -58.00 5.95 -4.60
N GLU A 49 -57.30 5.40 -5.58
CA GLU A 49 -57.42 4.01 -6.00
C GLU A 49 -56.04 3.41 -6.34
N ALA A 50 -55.88 2.13 -6.06
CA ALA A 50 -54.73 1.32 -6.42
C ALA A 50 -55.25 0.02 -7.03
N VAL A 51 -55.07 -0.16 -8.33
CA VAL A 51 -55.57 -1.31 -9.09
C VAL A 51 -54.48 -1.84 -10.01
N VAL A 52 -54.63 -3.09 -10.43
CA VAL A 52 -53.74 -3.70 -11.44
C VAL A 52 -54.38 -3.59 -12.81
N VAL A 53 -53.59 -3.24 -13.82
CA VAL A 53 -54.04 -3.03 -15.21
C VAL A 53 -53.15 -3.80 -16.19
N ASP A 54 -53.70 -4.13 -17.35
CA ASP A 54 -52.98 -4.82 -18.44
C ASP A 54 -52.16 -3.83 -19.30
N GLU A 55 -51.25 -3.09 -18.64
CA GLU A 55 -50.27 -2.19 -19.27
C GLU A 55 -48.96 -2.26 -18.46
N ALA A 56 -47.95 -2.95 -18.99
CA ALA A 56 -46.69 -3.24 -18.28
C ALA A 56 -45.45 -2.66 -18.97
N ALA A 57 -44.39 -2.49 -18.19
CA ALA A 57 -43.04 -2.26 -18.69
C ALA A 57 -42.35 -3.59 -19.05
N GLU A 58 -42.64 -4.65 -18.30
CA GLU A 58 -42.22 -6.03 -18.54
C GLU A 58 -43.32 -6.98 -18.02
N GLY A 59 -43.65 -8.04 -18.77
CA GLY A 59 -44.78 -8.92 -18.41
C GLY A 59 -46.11 -8.43 -18.98
N LYS A 60 -47.21 -8.65 -18.25
CA LYS A 60 -48.58 -8.33 -18.68
C LYS A 60 -49.24 -7.25 -17.82
N GLN A 61 -48.90 -7.18 -16.54
CA GLN A 61 -49.62 -6.35 -15.56
C GLN A 61 -48.74 -5.30 -14.91
N ALA A 62 -49.35 -4.18 -14.47
CA ALA A 62 -48.69 -3.18 -13.64
C ALA A 62 -49.65 -2.59 -12.60
N LEU A 63 -49.09 -1.98 -11.56
CA LEU A 63 -49.84 -1.24 -10.56
C LEU A 63 -50.18 0.17 -11.07
N LYS A 64 -51.47 0.49 -11.17
CA LYS A 64 -51.98 1.84 -11.41
C LYS A 64 -52.46 2.49 -10.11
N LEU A 65 -51.94 3.68 -9.83
CA LEU A 65 -52.33 4.53 -8.71
C LEU A 65 -53.03 5.79 -9.22
N GLN A 66 -54.15 6.13 -8.58
CA GLN A 66 -54.92 7.33 -8.84
C GLN A 66 -55.20 8.06 -7.54
N PHE A 67 -55.13 9.39 -7.57
CA PHE A 67 -55.39 10.24 -6.41
C PHE A 67 -56.08 11.52 -6.86
N THR A 68 -57.29 11.76 -6.37
CA THR A 68 -58.06 12.98 -6.67
C THR A 68 -57.98 13.95 -5.50
N GLY A 69 -57.49 15.15 -5.78
CA GLY A 69 -57.48 16.26 -4.83
C GLY A 69 -56.11 16.91 -4.64
N LYS A 70 -56.11 18.05 -3.95
CA LYS A 70 -54.90 18.80 -3.60
C LYS A 70 -54.21 18.18 -2.38
N ARG A 71 -52.90 18.39 -2.30
CA ARG A 71 -52.06 17.96 -1.17
C ARG A 71 -52.57 18.51 0.15
N ARG A 72 -52.74 17.64 1.14
CA ARG A 72 -53.17 17.96 2.51
C ARG A 72 -52.38 17.13 3.51
N SER A 73 -52.15 17.69 4.70
CA SER A 73 -51.46 16.96 5.78
C SER A 73 -52.23 15.68 6.14
N ASN A 74 -51.51 14.55 6.27
CA ASN A 74 -52.06 13.24 6.65
C ASN A 74 -53.16 12.68 5.73
N VAL A 75 -53.25 13.15 4.48
CA VAL A 75 -54.18 12.62 3.46
C VAL A 75 -53.38 12.09 2.28
N TYR A 76 -53.30 10.78 2.12
CA TYR A 76 -52.48 10.15 1.07
C TYR A 76 -52.94 8.73 0.74
N LEU A 77 -52.54 8.25 -0.44
CA LEU A 77 -52.57 6.83 -0.81
C LEU A 77 -51.17 6.26 -0.60
N THR A 78 -51.04 5.12 0.06
CA THR A 78 -49.78 4.37 0.11
C THR A 78 -49.99 2.92 -0.24
N VAL A 79 -49.12 2.40 -1.10
CA VAL A 79 -49.01 0.98 -1.41
C VAL A 79 -47.67 0.48 -0.89
N TRP A 80 -47.70 -0.55 -0.06
CA TRP A 80 -46.50 -1.03 0.61
C TRP A 80 -46.48 -2.55 0.75
N ARG A 81 -45.29 -3.10 0.93
CA ARG A 81 -45.10 -4.51 1.30
C ARG A 81 -44.06 -4.64 2.40
N SER A 82 -44.22 -5.63 3.26
CA SER A 82 -43.16 -6.05 4.17
C SER A 82 -42.18 -6.95 3.44
N VAL A 83 -40.89 -6.73 3.65
CA VAL A 83 -39.81 -7.56 3.11
C VAL A 83 -38.95 -8.10 4.23
N LYS A 84 -38.54 -9.36 4.11
CA LYS A 84 -37.53 -9.94 4.99
C LYS A 84 -36.16 -9.45 4.55
N LEU A 85 -35.39 -8.97 5.51
CA LEU A 85 -34.04 -8.47 5.31
C LEU A 85 -33.08 -9.30 6.16
N GLN A 86 -31.87 -9.48 5.66
CA GLN A 86 -30.75 -9.78 6.51
C GLN A 86 -30.40 -8.49 7.25
N PRO A 87 -30.21 -8.53 8.58
CA PRO A 87 -29.59 -7.43 9.28
C PRO A 87 -28.30 -7.05 8.57
N LEU A 88 -27.90 -5.80 8.76
CA LEU A 88 -26.53 -5.41 8.55
C LEU A 88 -26.13 -5.56 7.04
N THR A 89 -27.13 -5.40 6.16
CA THR A 89 -27.02 -5.66 4.72
C THR A 89 -27.51 -4.45 3.92
N ARG A 90 -26.81 -4.13 2.84
CA ARG A 90 -27.23 -3.09 1.89
C ARG A 90 -28.07 -3.70 0.78
N TYR A 91 -29.14 -3.03 0.43
CA TYR A 91 -30.07 -3.43 -0.60
C TYR A 91 -30.23 -2.32 -1.63
N ARG A 92 -30.44 -2.72 -2.89
CA ARG A 92 -30.92 -1.86 -3.96
C ARG A 92 -32.38 -2.18 -4.21
N PHE A 93 -33.23 -1.17 -4.10
CA PHE A 93 -34.62 -1.24 -4.53
C PHE A 93 -34.75 -0.51 -5.86
N SER A 94 -35.27 -1.18 -6.88
CA SER A 94 -35.54 -0.60 -8.18
C SER A 94 -36.97 -0.88 -8.63
N PHE A 95 -37.47 -0.03 -9.52
CA PHE A 95 -38.78 -0.16 -10.14
C PHE A 95 -38.81 0.67 -11.42
N ARG A 96 -39.75 0.36 -12.32
CA ARG A 96 -40.09 1.20 -13.46
C ARG A 96 -41.36 1.98 -13.16
N ALA A 97 -41.41 3.22 -13.58
CA ALA A 97 -42.61 4.04 -13.46
C ALA A 97 -42.87 4.91 -14.68
N LYS A 98 -44.16 5.13 -14.95
CA LYS A 98 -44.71 6.02 -15.97
C LYS A 98 -45.79 6.88 -15.30
N THR A 99 -45.74 8.20 -15.49
CA THR A 99 -46.57 9.19 -14.76
C THR A 99 -47.23 10.22 -15.69
N PRO A 100 -48.00 9.82 -16.73
CA PRO A 100 -48.75 10.77 -17.54
C PRO A 100 -49.78 11.51 -16.68
N ASP A 101 -49.93 12.82 -16.95
CA ASP A 101 -50.98 13.66 -16.37
C ASP A 101 -51.12 13.52 -14.84
N SER A 102 -49.98 13.42 -14.16
CA SER A 102 -49.90 13.13 -12.73
C SER A 102 -48.88 14.01 -12.04
N GLY A 103 -49.16 14.35 -10.77
CA GLY A 103 -48.20 14.95 -9.85
C GLY A 103 -47.06 13.99 -9.48
N SER A 104 -46.09 14.50 -8.72
CA SER A 104 -45.00 13.67 -8.20
C SER A 104 -45.49 12.69 -7.13
N PHE A 105 -44.86 11.53 -7.07
CA PHE A 105 -44.97 10.60 -5.94
C PHE A 105 -43.58 10.25 -5.43
N TRP A 106 -43.49 9.59 -4.28
CA TRP A 106 -42.21 9.10 -3.80
C TRP A 106 -42.24 7.61 -3.50
N ALA A 107 -41.07 6.99 -3.64
CA ALA A 107 -40.79 5.64 -3.18
C ALA A 107 -39.77 5.68 -2.03
N GLY A 108 -39.91 4.78 -1.06
CA GLY A 108 -39.11 4.85 0.16
C GLY A 108 -39.19 3.62 1.05
N VAL A 109 -38.51 3.73 2.19
CA VAL A 109 -38.46 2.70 3.24
C VAL A 109 -39.12 3.26 4.48
N GLU A 110 -40.07 2.52 5.04
CA GLU A 110 -41.01 3.05 6.02
C GLU A 110 -41.63 4.37 5.51
N TYR A 111 -41.75 5.39 6.36
CA TYR A 111 -42.22 6.72 5.98
C TYR A 111 -41.09 7.68 5.56
N LYS A 112 -39.91 7.16 5.19
CA LYS A 112 -38.79 7.96 4.71
C LYS A 112 -38.74 7.95 3.18
N PRO A 113 -39.01 9.08 2.50
CA PRO A 113 -38.84 9.20 1.06
C PRO A 113 -37.37 8.98 0.67
N MET A 114 -37.11 8.08 -0.27
CA MET A 114 -35.75 7.80 -0.77
C MET A 114 -35.55 8.30 -2.20
N VAL A 115 -36.58 8.22 -3.03
CA VAL A 115 -36.62 8.80 -4.38
C VAL A 115 -37.96 9.50 -4.60
N THR A 116 -37.92 10.70 -5.19
CA THR A 116 -39.11 11.40 -5.67
C THR A 116 -39.18 11.26 -7.18
N VAL A 117 -40.27 10.67 -7.67
CA VAL A 117 -40.54 10.52 -9.11
C VAL A 117 -41.31 11.74 -9.58
N LYS A 118 -40.77 12.41 -10.60
CA LYS A 118 -41.40 13.60 -11.18
C LYS A 118 -42.70 13.21 -11.90
N GLY A 119 -43.68 14.11 -11.82
CA GLY A 119 -44.91 14.01 -12.59
C GLY A 119 -44.69 14.25 -14.09
N ASN A 120 -45.74 14.00 -14.87
CA ASN A 120 -45.81 14.21 -16.31
C ASN A 120 -44.66 13.54 -17.10
N GLN A 121 -44.39 12.26 -16.80
CA GLN A 121 -43.43 11.44 -17.54
C GLN A 121 -44.18 10.33 -18.31
N PRO A 122 -44.49 10.51 -19.61
CA PRO A 122 -45.31 9.56 -20.37
C PRO A 122 -44.58 8.26 -20.72
N ASP A 123 -43.25 8.20 -20.61
CA ASP A 123 -42.46 7.02 -20.91
C ASP A 123 -42.06 6.27 -19.63
N TRP A 124 -41.94 4.94 -19.73
CA TRP A 124 -41.37 4.12 -18.68
C TRP A 124 -39.93 4.51 -18.39
N LYS A 125 -39.63 4.80 -17.12
CA LYS A 125 -38.28 5.07 -16.64
C LYS A 125 -37.96 4.20 -15.45
N GLU A 126 -36.73 3.74 -15.38
CA GLU A 126 -36.22 3.02 -14.23
C GLU A 126 -35.79 4.01 -13.15
N TYR A 127 -36.18 3.71 -11.91
CA TYR A 127 -35.79 4.42 -10.71
C TYR A 127 -35.19 3.42 -9.73
N SER A 128 -34.18 3.85 -8.99
CA SER A 128 -33.60 3.02 -7.94
C SER A 128 -33.07 3.86 -6.79
N PHE A 129 -32.97 3.24 -5.61
CA PHE A 129 -32.23 3.77 -4.48
C PHE A 129 -31.62 2.62 -3.67
N GLU A 130 -30.56 2.93 -2.93
CA GLU A 130 -29.96 2.00 -1.98
C GLU A 130 -30.37 2.34 -0.54
N PHE A 131 -30.51 1.32 0.30
CA PHE A 131 -30.70 1.48 1.74
C PHE A 131 -29.98 0.37 2.52
N SER A 132 -29.68 0.64 3.78
CA SER A 132 -29.14 -0.37 4.71
C SER A 132 -30.25 -0.83 5.65
N SER A 133 -30.29 -2.13 5.94
CA SER A 133 -31.21 -2.69 6.94
C SER A 133 -30.86 -2.28 8.38
N GLY A 134 -29.63 -1.80 8.65
CA GLY A 134 -29.15 -1.63 10.02
C GLY A 134 -29.34 -2.94 10.79
N GLU A 135 -29.67 -2.92 12.08
CA GLU A 135 -29.90 -4.17 12.84
C GLU A 135 -31.24 -4.87 12.51
N LYS A 136 -32.06 -4.30 11.60
CA LYS A 136 -33.43 -4.80 11.35
C LYS A 136 -33.42 -6.01 10.42
N ASN A 137 -34.32 -6.95 10.68
CA ASN A 137 -34.55 -8.14 9.86
C ASN A 137 -35.78 -8.01 8.92
N SER A 138 -36.42 -6.84 8.90
CA SER A 138 -37.54 -6.52 8.02
C SER A 138 -37.70 -5.01 7.83
N ALA A 139 -38.35 -4.61 6.74
CA ALA A 139 -38.77 -3.23 6.50
C ALA A 139 -40.01 -3.17 5.60
N HIS A 140 -40.69 -2.03 5.58
CA HIS A 140 -41.74 -1.74 4.60
C HIS A 140 -41.19 -0.92 3.43
N LEU A 141 -41.30 -1.46 2.22
CA LEU A 141 -41.04 -0.73 0.98
C LEU A 141 -42.34 -0.09 0.52
N ARG A 142 -42.31 1.20 0.20
CA ARG A 142 -43.53 2.00 -0.03
C ARG A 142 -43.46 2.82 -1.30
N PHE A 143 -44.63 2.96 -1.91
CA PHE A 143 -44.98 4.06 -2.80
C PHE A 143 -46.04 4.92 -2.09
N LEU A 144 -45.92 6.24 -2.18
CA LEU A 144 -46.87 7.16 -1.57
C LEU A 144 -47.20 8.32 -2.51
N VAL A 145 -48.50 8.56 -2.68
CA VAL A 145 -49.08 9.61 -3.51
C VAL A 145 -49.93 10.51 -2.62
N ASP A 146 -49.58 11.80 -2.58
CA ASP A 146 -50.27 12.81 -1.76
C ASP A 146 -50.72 14.04 -2.57
N SER A 147 -50.76 13.94 -3.90
CA SER A 147 -51.19 15.00 -4.80
C SER A 147 -51.95 14.43 -6.00
N GLN A 148 -52.63 15.30 -6.76
CA GLN A 148 -53.42 14.91 -7.94
C GLN A 148 -52.61 14.00 -8.87
N ALA A 149 -53.15 12.82 -9.16
CA ALA A 149 -52.55 11.84 -10.05
C ALA A 149 -53.65 11.07 -10.78
N ASP A 150 -53.74 11.25 -12.10
CA ASP A 150 -54.75 10.57 -12.91
C ASP A 150 -54.29 9.16 -13.30
N SER A 151 -52.97 8.96 -13.46
CA SER A 151 -52.40 7.65 -13.80
C SER A 151 -50.90 7.57 -13.48
N ILE A 152 -50.55 7.06 -12.31
CA ILE A 152 -49.18 6.61 -12.01
C ILE A 152 -49.14 5.09 -12.22
N LEU A 153 -48.32 4.62 -13.15
CA LEU A 153 -48.06 3.20 -13.39
C LEU A 153 -46.70 2.82 -12.80
N ILE A 154 -46.65 1.70 -12.09
CA ILE A 154 -45.46 1.15 -11.46
C ILE A 154 -45.36 -0.33 -11.81
N ASP A 155 -44.18 -0.76 -12.24
CA ASP A 155 -43.91 -2.13 -12.66
C ASP A 155 -42.44 -2.52 -12.37
N ASP A 156 -42.10 -3.79 -12.56
CA ASP A 156 -40.77 -4.37 -12.45
C ASP A 156 -40.08 -4.00 -11.12
N VAL A 157 -40.80 -4.16 -10.02
CA VAL A 157 -40.27 -3.83 -8.70
C VAL A 157 -39.30 -4.92 -8.25
N ARG A 158 -38.05 -4.54 -8.01
CA ARG A 158 -36.99 -5.44 -7.57
C ARG A 158 -36.37 -5.00 -6.26
N LEU A 159 -35.99 -6.00 -5.47
CA LEU A 159 -35.14 -5.83 -4.32
C LEU A 159 -33.98 -6.81 -4.47
N GLU A 160 -32.78 -6.27 -4.51
CA GLU A 160 -31.56 -7.04 -4.66
C GLU A 160 -30.59 -6.66 -3.54
N LYS A 161 -29.70 -7.57 -3.16
CA LYS A 161 -28.56 -7.16 -2.33
C LYS A 161 -27.68 -6.26 -3.20
N ALA A 162 -27.37 -5.06 -2.72
CA ALA A 162 -26.42 -4.22 -3.42
C ALA A 162 -25.01 -4.79 -3.20
N PRO A 163 -24.13 -4.83 -4.21
CA PRO A 163 -22.73 -5.14 -3.98
C PRO A 163 -22.22 -4.16 -2.93
N SER A 164 -21.80 -4.71 -1.79
CA SER A 164 -21.29 -3.90 -0.70
C SER A 164 -20.07 -3.14 -1.20
N ALA A 165 -20.16 -1.80 -1.22
CA ALA A 165 -18.97 -1.00 -0.98
C ALA A 165 -18.25 -1.63 0.23
N PRO A 166 -16.91 -1.80 0.22
CA PRO A 166 -16.18 -2.57 1.22
C PRO A 166 -16.71 -2.28 2.64
N THR A 167 -17.44 -3.27 3.14
CA THR A 167 -18.01 -3.48 4.47
C THR A 167 -17.74 -2.42 5.55
N ALA A 168 -18.79 -1.67 5.89
CA ALA A 168 -18.89 -0.96 7.17
C ALA A 168 -18.99 -1.91 8.40
N GLU A 169 -19.09 -3.22 8.19
CA GLU A 169 -19.29 -4.22 9.27
C GLU A 169 -18.04 -5.00 9.64
N MET A 170 -17.04 -4.98 8.76
CA MET A 170 -15.73 -5.53 9.08
C MET A 170 -14.78 -4.45 9.58
N THR A 171 -15.26 -3.21 9.69
CA THR A 171 -14.50 -2.06 10.15
C THR A 171 -15.04 -1.62 11.50
N ALA A 172 -14.24 -1.71 12.56
CA ALA A 172 -14.71 -1.39 13.92
C ALA A 172 -13.74 -0.48 14.65
N SER A 173 -14.26 0.51 15.38
CA SER A 173 -13.45 1.41 16.20
C SER A 173 -12.95 0.68 17.44
N LEU A 174 -11.66 0.85 17.75
CA LEU A 174 -11.04 0.28 18.94
C LEU A 174 -11.73 0.71 20.24
N LEU A 175 -12.31 1.92 20.28
CA LEU A 175 -13.04 2.44 21.43
C LEU A 175 -14.30 1.64 21.75
N ALA A 176 -14.94 1.04 20.73
CA ALA A 176 -16.14 0.21 20.91
C ALA A 176 -15.86 -1.06 21.73
N PHE A 177 -14.58 -1.43 21.89
CA PHE A 177 -14.13 -2.61 22.63
C PHE A 177 -13.46 -2.27 23.97
N GLY A 178 -13.61 -1.02 24.42
CA GLY A 178 -13.19 -0.56 25.75
C GLY A 178 -11.76 -0.05 25.84
N ALA A 179 -11.08 0.24 24.72
CA ALA A 179 -9.78 0.89 24.77
C ALA A 179 -9.91 2.35 25.23
N ARG A 180 -8.98 2.82 26.06
CA ARG A 180 -8.88 4.22 26.48
C ARG A 180 -7.84 4.96 25.65
N PRO A 181 -8.17 6.15 25.09
CA PRO A 181 -7.27 6.93 24.23
C PRO A 181 -6.29 7.83 25.01
N ASP A 182 -6.04 7.55 26.29
CA ASP A 182 -5.21 8.36 27.19
C ASP A 182 -3.88 7.68 27.61
N GLY A 183 -3.63 6.45 27.13
CA GLY A 183 -2.43 5.68 27.43
C GLY A 183 -2.38 5.12 28.85
N SER A 184 -3.47 5.20 29.63
CA SER A 184 -3.48 4.82 31.05
C SER A 184 -3.54 3.30 31.27
N GLU A 185 -4.09 2.55 30.30
CA GLU A 185 -4.37 1.12 30.40
C GLU A 185 -3.93 0.37 29.13
N ASP A 186 -3.68 -0.94 29.25
CA ASP A 186 -3.36 -1.80 28.11
C ASP A 186 -4.58 -1.97 27.19
N ALA A 187 -4.44 -1.54 25.93
CA ALA A 187 -5.44 -1.65 24.89
C ALA A 187 -5.38 -2.98 24.12
N ALA A 188 -4.35 -3.83 24.31
CA ALA A 188 -4.26 -5.12 23.62
C ALA A 188 -5.49 -6.03 23.82
N PRO A 189 -6.15 -6.08 25.00
CA PRO A 189 -7.43 -6.78 25.16
C PRO A 189 -8.55 -6.25 24.26
N ALA A 190 -8.63 -4.94 24.01
CA ALA A 190 -9.65 -4.34 23.15
C ALA A 190 -9.46 -4.72 21.67
N PHE A 191 -8.21 -4.78 21.20
CA PHE A 191 -7.91 -5.31 19.86
C PHE A 191 -8.34 -6.77 19.72
N ARG A 192 -8.07 -7.61 20.72
CA ARG A 192 -8.50 -9.02 20.70
C ARG A 192 -10.01 -9.17 20.64
N LYS A 193 -10.75 -8.41 21.45
CA LYS A 193 -12.22 -8.37 21.40
C LYS A 193 -12.75 -7.92 20.03
N ALA A 194 -12.09 -6.95 19.39
CA ALA A 194 -12.47 -6.53 18.03
C ALA A 194 -12.29 -7.65 17.00
N VAL A 195 -11.19 -8.40 17.09
CA VAL A 195 -10.95 -9.58 16.25
C VAL A 195 -11.98 -10.68 16.52
N GLU A 196 -12.26 -10.99 17.78
CA GLU A 196 -13.26 -11.98 18.21
C GLU A 196 -14.67 -11.61 17.73
N ALA A 197 -14.98 -10.31 17.66
CA ALA A 197 -16.22 -9.78 17.11
C ALA A 197 -16.27 -9.79 15.57
N GLY A 198 -15.20 -10.23 14.89
CA GLY A 198 -15.15 -10.41 13.43
C GLY A 198 -14.61 -9.20 12.66
N ALA A 199 -14.05 -8.19 13.32
CA ALA A 199 -13.45 -7.04 12.62
C ALA A 199 -12.27 -7.50 11.72
N LYS A 200 -12.29 -7.08 10.46
CA LYS A 200 -11.16 -7.23 9.51
C LYS A 200 -10.34 -5.96 9.36
N THR A 201 -10.88 -4.81 9.77
CA THR A 201 -10.17 -3.55 9.88
C THR A 201 -10.51 -2.96 11.24
N ILE A 202 -9.50 -2.74 12.07
CA ILE A 202 -9.67 -2.08 13.35
C ILE A 202 -9.24 -0.62 13.16
N LEU A 203 -10.19 0.29 13.36
CA LEU A 203 -9.93 1.72 13.35
C LEU A 203 -9.32 2.13 14.69
N ILE A 204 -8.19 2.84 14.64
CA ILE A 204 -7.54 3.43 15.81
C ILE A 204 -7.85 4.93 15.78
N PRO A 205 -8.78 5.45 16.60
CA PRO A 205 -9.06 6.88 16.62
C PRO A 205 -7.85 7.70 17.09
N ALA A 206 -7.96 9.03 17.03
CA ALA A 206 -6.99 9.89 17.68
C ALA A 206 -6.94 9.61 19.18
N GLY A 207 -5.73 9.56 19.74
CA GLY A 207 -5.48 9.19 21.13
C GLY A 207 -4.16 8.45 21.29
N THR A 208 -3.72 8.34 22.54
CA THR A 208 -2.61 7.46 22.92
C THR A 208 -3.14 6.15 23.47
N PHE A 209 -2.69 5.03 22.94
CA PHE A 209 -3.08 3.69 23.38
C PHE A 209 -1.81 2.95 23.81
N ALA A 210 -1.74 2.58 25.08
CA ALA A 210 -0.69 1.70 25.55
C ALA A 210 -1.03 0.28 25.11
N VAL A 211 -0.09 -0.45 24.52
CA VAL A 211 -0.34 -1.75 23.91
C VAL A 211 0.75 -2.71 24.35
N GLY A 212 0.36 -3.81 25.00
CA GLY A 212 1.24 -4.95 25.25
C GLY A 212 1.66 -5.62 23.93
N GLU A 213 2.25 -6.82 23.98
CA GLU A 213 2.50 -7.55 22.73
C GLU A 213 1.17 -7.89 22.03
N LEU A 214 0.89 -7.24 20.90
CA LEU A 214 -0.33 -7.48 20.13
C LEU A 214 -0.03 -8.32 18.89
N ALA A 215 -0.45 -9.57 18.89
CA ALA A 215 -0.44 -10.41 17.69
C ALA A 215 -1.82 -10.38 17.02
N LEU A 216 -1.86 -9.98 15.75
CA LEU A 216 -3.07 -9.98 14.93
C LEU A 216 -3.04 -11.16 13.95
N PRO A 217 -4.17 -11.84 13.73
CA PRO A 217 -4.23 -12.93 12.77
C PRO A 217 -4.25 -12.41 11.33
N ASP A 218 -4.17 -13.34 10.39
CA ASP A 218 -4.33 -13.04 8.96
C ASP A 218 -5.65 -12.33 8.67
N SER A 219 -5.64 -11.48 7.65
CA SER A 219 -6.79 -10.70 7.16
C SER A 219 -7.33 -9.67 8.16
N VAL A 220 -6.57 -9.33 9.21
CA VAL A 220 -6.90 -8.23 10.12
C VAL A 220 -5.96 -7.06 9.86
N SER A 221 -6.55 -5.96 9.43
CA SER A 221 -5.90 -4.69 9.12
C SER A 221 -6.06 -3.69 10.25
N LEU A 222 -5.12 -2.76 10.36
CA LEU A 222 -5.18 -1.62 11.25
C LEU A 222 -5.19 -0.33 10.44
N ARG A 223 -6.07 0.60 10.80
CA ARG A 223 -6.12 1.93 10.20
C ARG A 223 -6.34 3.01 11.24
N GLY A 224 -5.40 3.95 11.37
CA GLY A 224 -5.60 5.12 12.20
C GLY A 224 -6.08 6.34 11.42
N VAL A 225 -5.89 7.52 12.00
CA VAL A 225 -6.22 8.84 11.41
C VAL A 225 -4.98 9.71 11.16
N GLY A 226 -3.78 9.13 11.27
CA GLY A 226 -2.49 9.80 11.13
C GLY A 226 -1.63 9.64 12.39
N GLU A 227 -0.68 10.56 12.60
CA GLU A 227 0.20 10.52 13.77
C GLU A 227 -0.55 10.55 15.11
N GLU A 228 -1.74 11.15 15.14
CA GLU A 228 -2.62 11.27 16.30
C GLU A 228 -3.15 9.92 16.82
N SER A 229 -3.15 8.88 15.98
CA SER A 229 -3.43 7.49 16.41
C SER A 229 -2.14 6.88 16.95
N ARG A 230 -1.81 7.15 18.22
CA ARG A 230 -0.50 6.83 18.78
C ARG A 230 -0.52 5.55 19.60
N LEU A 231 0.32 4.59 19.26
CA LEU A 231 0.56 3.38 20.04
C LEU A 231 1.87 3.51 20.81
N ILE A 232 1.87 3.10 22.09
CA ILE A 232 3.07 3.04 22.93
C ILE A 232 3.20 1.66 23.57
N PRO A 233 4.42 1.13 23.77
CA PRO A 233 4.62 -0.19 24.37
C PRO A 233 4.23 -0.21 25.85
N PHE A 234 3.36 -1.16 26.22
CA PHE A 234 2.94 -1.46 27.59
C PHE A 234 3.62 -2.73 28.12
N GLY A 235 3.79 -2.82 29.45
CA GLY A 235 4.48 -3.93 30.12
C GLY A 235 6.00 -3.79 30.19
N GLU A 236 6.66 -4.68 30.94
CA GLU A 236 8.06 -4.51 31.31
C GLU A 236 9.04 -4.74 30.15
N LYS A 237 8.83 -5.75 29.31
CA LYS A 237 9.79 -6.15 28.25
C LYS A 237 9.12 -6.72 26.99
N PRO A 238 8.21 -5.99 26.32
CA PRO A 238 7.64 -6.47 25.06
C PRO A 238 8.73 -6.58 23.98
N LYS A 239 8.64 -7.61 23.13
CA LYS A 239 9.54 -7.79 21.97
C LYS A 239 9.10 -6.93 20.80
N PHE A 240 7.80 -6.75 20.64
CA PHE A 240 7.18 -5.92 19.60
C PHE A 240 5.93 -5.23 20.13
N VAL A 241 5.48 -4.16 19.46
CA VAL A 241 4.16 -3.57 19.72
C VAL A 241 3.11 -4.34 18.93
N ILE A 242 3.29 -4.47 17.61
CA ILE A 242 2.37 -5.23 16.76
C ILE A 242 3.13 -6.34 16.03
N ARG A 243 2.60 -7.55 16.09
CA ARG A 243 2.88 -8.62 15.14
C ARG A 243 1.70 -8.79 14.18
N GLY A 244 1.89 -8.45 12.91
CA GLY A 244 0.84 -8.53 11.88
C GLY A 244 0.80 -9.87 11.15
N GLY A 245 -0.41 -10.23 10.68
CA GLY A 245 -0.65 -11.40 9.84
C GLY A 245 -0.64 -11.10 8.33
N SER A 246 -0.87 -12.13 7.53
CA SER A 246 -0.97 -12.06 6.07
C SER A 246 -2.25 -11.36 5.60
N ASN A 247 -2.30 -10.95 4.33
CA ASN A 247 -3.48 -10.36 3.68
C ASN A 247 -4.04 -9.14 4.44
N ALA A 248 -3.15 -8.29 4.95
CA ALA A 248 -3.50 -7.22 5.87
C ALA A 248 -2.81 -5.90 5.51
N MET A 249 -3.48 -4.80 5.86
CA MET A 249 -2.98 -3.45 5.71
C MET A 249 -2.81 -2.78 7.07
N PHE A 250 -1.67 -2.12 7.27
CA PHE A 250 -1.34 -1.36 8.46
C PHE A 250 -1.07 0.08 8.02
N SER A 251 -1.94 1.01 8.42
CA SER A 251 -1.85 2.36 7.89
C SER A 251 -2.34 3.47 8.80
N ASP A 252 -1.82 4.67 8.57
CA ASP A 252 -2.32 5.91 9.15
C ASP A 252 -2.23 5.96 10.68
N PHE A 253 -1.16 5.43 11.30
CA PHE A 253 -0.98 5.51 12.76
C PHE A 253 0.49 5.71 13.13
N SER A 254 0.75 6.12 14.38
CA SER A 254 2.10 6.23 14.92
C SER A 254 2.41 5.20 15.99
N VAL A 255 3.69 4.83 16.12
CA VAL A 255 4.22 4.02 17.22
C VAL A 255 5.41 4.76 17.82
N ASP A 256 5.31 5.09 19.11
CA ASP A 256 6.43 5.68 19.86
C ASP A 256 6.93 4.70 20.92
N LEU A 257 8.18 4.29 20.77
CA LEU A 257 8.79 3.25 21.59
C LEU A 257 9.50 3.81 22.82
N GLY A 258 9.61 5.14 22.96
CA GLY A 258 10.16 5.78 24.15
C GLY A 258 11.59 5.37 24.52
N GLY A 259 12.42 5.02 23.52
CA GLY A 259 13.80 4.56 23.70
C GLY A 259 13.94 3.07 24.04
N LYS A 260 12.84 2.32 24.12
CA LYS A 260 12.86 0.91 24.51
C LYS A 260 13.34 0.00 23.38
N LYS A 261 13.93 -1.14 23.76
CA LYS A 261 14.41 -2.18 22.83
C LYS A 261 13.23 -3.06 22.36
N VAL A 262 12.34 -2.48 21.58
CA VAL A 262 11.06 -3.07 21.15
C VAL A 262 10.89 -2.82 19.66
N GLN A 263 10.52 -3.86 18.90
CA GLN A 263 10.20 -3.70 17.48
C GLN A 263 8.85 -2.99 17.33
N ALA A 264 8.72 -2.01 16.44
CA ALA A 264 7.43 -1.34 16.29
C ALA A 264 6.42 -2.28 15.61
N LEU A 265 6.74 -2.71 14.39
CA LEU A 265 5.96 -3.64 13.61
C LEU A 265 6.81 -4.86 13.24
N PHE A 266 6.30 -6.06 13.53
CA PHE A 266 6.95 -7.32 13.23
C PHE A 266 6.03 -8.21 12.38
N PHE A 267 6.57 -8.81 11.33
CA PHE A 267 5.86 -9.74 10.47
C PHE A 267 6.72 -10.97 10.27
N LEU A 268 6.15 -12.14 10.55
CA LEU A 268 6.86 -13.41 10.48
C LEU A 268 6.10 -14.39 9.60
N ARG A 269 6.72 -14.84 8.52
CA ARG A 269 6.14 -15.81 7.56
C ARG A 269 4.79 -15.35 7.01
N ALA A 270 4.69 -14.06 6.72
CA ALA A 270 3.46 -13.43 6.23
C ALA A 270 3.52 -13.21 4.72
N ARG A 271 2.35 -13.03 4.09
CA ARG A 271 2.26 -12.65 2.69
C ARG A 271 1.19 -11.61 2.42
N ASN A 272 1.28 -10.89 1.30
CA ASN A 272 0.28 -9.91 0.89
C ASN A 272 0.05 -8.83 1.98
N VAL A 273 1.15 -8.26 2.48
CA VAL A 273 1.13 -7.26 3.56
C VAL A 273 1.42 -5.88 2.99
N THR A 274 0.64 -4.88 3.40
CA THR A 274 0.93 -3.47 3.11
C THR A 274 1.12 -2.69 4.41
N VAL A 275 2.26 -2.03 4.56
CA VAL A 275 2.48 -1.03 5.60
C VAL A 275 2.59 0.33 4.92
N SER A 276 1.67 1.24 5.21
CA SER A 276 1.57 2.52 4.48
C SER A 276 1.27 3.69 5.41
N ARG A 277 2.01 4.79 5.30
CA ARG A 277 1.76 6.01 6.11
C ARG A 277 1.76 5.72 7.62
N VAL A 278 2.75 4.94 8.06
CA VAL A 278 3.00 4.66 9.47
C VAL A 278 4.21 5.46 9.95
N PHE A 279 4.11 5.98 11.17
CA PHE A 279 5.10 6.88 11.76
C PHE A 279 5.73 6.20 12.98
N ILE A 280 7.01 5.85 12.92
CA ILE A 280 7.70 5.10 13.99
C ILE A 280 8.83 5.95 14.55
N ARG A 281 8.96 5.97 15.88
CA ARG A 281 10.03 6.73 16.55
C ARG A 281 10.61 6.04 17.80
N ASN A 282 11.87 6.34 18.09
CA ASN A 282 12.54 6.06 19.37
C ASN A 282 12.69 4.57 19.73
N SER A 283 13.02 3.70 18.77
CA SER A 283 13.25 2.27 19.06
C SER A 283 14.74 1.96 19.18
N THR A 284 15.19 1.29 20.25
CA THR A 284 16.55 0.72 20.27
C THR A 284 16.62 -0.68 19.62
N ALA A 285 15.56 -1.07 18.91
CA ALA A 285 15.47 -2.24 18.05
C ALA A 285 15.03 -1.84 16.63
N PHE A 286 14.17 -2.62 15.98
CA PHE A 286 13.77 -2.38 14.58
C PHE A 286 12.49 -1.53 14.49
N GLY A 287 12.43 -0.64 13.50
CA GLY A 287 11.19 0.05 13.17
C GLY A 287 10.17 -0.92 12.57
N ILE A 288 10.39 -1.31 11.31
CA ILE A 288 9.61 -2.37 10.64
C ILE A 288 10.52 -3.57 10.43
N ASN A 289 10.10 -4.75 10.90
CA ASN A 289 10.83 -6.00 10.72
C ASN A 289 9.97 -7.02 9.97
N PHE A 290 10.37 -7.31 8.74
CA PHE A 290 9.82 -8.40 7.93
C PHE A 290 10.79 -9.58 8.00
N ASP A 291 10.28 -10.74 8.40
CA ASP A 291 11.02 -11.99 8.49
C ASP A 291 10.25 -13.08 7.72
N HIS A 292 10.83 -13.61 6.65
CA HIS A 292 10.20 -14.53 5.70
C HIS A 292 8.89 -14.00 5.11
N VAL A 293 8.85 -12.72 4.72
CA VAL A 293 7.66 -12.10 4.11
C VAL A 293 7.72 -12.18 2.58
N ASP A 294 6.61 -12.57 1.95
CA ASP A 294 6.48 -12.62 0.49
C ASP A 294 5.36 -11.71 -0.03
N ASN A 295 5.57 -11.06 -1.17
CA ASN A 295 4.62 -10.17 -1.83
C ASN A 295 4.09 -9.07 -0.88
N ALA A 296 4.92 -8.08 -0.59
CA ALA A 296 4.58 -7.03 0.38
C ALA A 296 5.00 -5.63 -0.08
N GLN A 297 4.45 -4.62 0.60
CA GLN A 297 4.77 -3.22 0.36
C GLN A 297 5.01 -2.48 1.69
N ILE A 298 6.07 -1.68 1.74
CA ILE A 298 6.34 -0.70 2.78
C ILE A 298 6.45 0.65 2.08
N GLU A 299 5.45 1.52 2.23
CA GLU A 299 5.41 2.79 1.50
C GLU A 299 5.01 4.01 2.31
N ASN A 300 5.54 5.17 1.93
CA ASN A 300 5.18 6.47 2.50
C ASN A 300 5.28 6.49 4.05
N CYS A 301 6.15 5.68 4.64
CA CYS A 301 6.35 5.61 6.08
C CYS A 301 7.45 6.58 6.52
N VAL A 302 7.38 7.01 7.79
CA VAL A 302 8.36 7.88 8.41
C VAL A 302 8.91 7.19 9.65
N ILE A 303 10.20 6.85 9.64
CA ILE A 303 10.85 6.06 10.68
C ILE A 303 12.02 6.85 11.21
N ARG A 304 12.01 7.16 12.51
CA ARG A 304 12.99 8.02 13.15
C ARG A 304 13.65 7.36 14.36
N ASP A 305 14.95 7.59 14.53
CA ASP A 305 15.69 7.27 15.75
C ASP A 305 15.50 5.81 16.18
N THR A 306 15.81 4.90 15.25
CA THR A 306 15.74 3.45 15.44
C THR A 306 17.11 2.80 15.47
N HIS A 307 17.26 1.55 15.95
CA HIS A 307 18.49 0.79 15.69
C HIS A 307 18.64 0.48 14.20
N THR A 308 17.66 -0.24 13.65
CA THR A 308 17.50 -0.38 12.19
C THR A 308 16.14 0.17 11.79
N GLY A 309 16.07 1.01 10.75
CA GLY A 309 14.81 1.56 10.26
C GLY A 309 13.86 0.47 9.76
N ILE A 310 14.28 -0.21 8.70
CA ILE A 310 13.54 -1.31 8.07
C ILE A 310 14.46 -2.51 7.95
N MET A 311 14.03 -3.67 8.43
CA MET A 311 14.70 -4.96 8.32
C MET A 311 13.88 -5.92 7.45
N GLN A 312 14.52 -6.57 6.48
CA GLN A 312 13.93 -7.58 5.60
C GLN A 312 14.79 -8.84 5.61
N THR A 313 14.43 -9.82 6.43
CA THR A 313 15.13 -11.10 6.55
C THR A 313 14.42 -12.16 5.72
N TYR A 314 15.12 -12.84 4.80
CA TYR A 314 14.56 -13.87 3.91
C TYR A 314 13.25 -13.48 3.21
N CYS A 315 13.12 -12.23 2.75
CA CYS A 315 11.90 -11.72 2.12
C CYS A 315 11.96 -11.79 0.59
N SER A 316 10.82 -11.94 -0.08
CA SER A 316 10.74 -11.94 -1.56
C SER A 316 9.58 -11.08 -2.06
N ASN A 317 9.72 -10.55 -3.27
CA ASN A 317 8.70 -9.74 -3.94
C ASN A 317 8.24 -8.53 -3.09
N VAL A 318 9.17 -7.85 -2.42
CA VAL A 318 8.87 -6.72 -1.52
C VAL A 318 9.27 -5.39 -2.12
N ARG A 319 8.34 -4.43 -2.08
CA ARG A 319 8.58 -3.04 -2.51
C ARG A 319 8.66 -2.11 -1.31
N THR A 320 9.83 -1.51 -1.11
CA THR A 320 10.11 -0.52 -0.08
C THR A 320 10.27 0.84 -0.77
N MET A 321 9.21 1.66 -0.77
CA MET A 321 9.14 2.84 -1.63
C MET A 321 8.74 4.12 -0.91
N ARG A 322 9.33 5.25 -1.28
CA ARG A 322 8.90 6.58 -0.81
C ARG A 322 8.92 6.73 0.72
N ASN A 323 9.81 6.02 1.40
CA ASN A 323 9.93 6.10 2.86
C ASN A 323 10.97 7.15 3.26
N THR A 324 10.76 7.77 4.43
CA THR A 324 11.76 8.61 5.10
C THR A 324 12.28 7.86 6.31
N VAL A 325 13.56 7.50 6.31
CA VAL A 325 14.25 6.82 7.41
C VAL A 325 15.38 7.70 7.91
N THR A 326 15.29 8.19 9.15
CA THR A 326 16.27 9.13 9.70
C THR A 326 16.76 8.73 11.09
N GLY A 327 18.01 9.02 11.41
CA GLY A 327 18.55 8.82 12.76
C GLY A 327 18.78 7.35 13.13
N SER A 328 18.84 6.44 12.15
CA SER A 328 19.13 5.04 12.43
C SER A 328 20.56 4.88 12.95
N ILE A 329 20.74 4.18 14.07
CA ILE A 329 22.05 4.03 14.74
C ILE A 329 22.86 2.81 14.28
N LYS A 330 22.28 1.90 13.48
CA LYS A 330 22.97 0.77 12.85
C LYS A 330 22.79 0.77 11.32
N HIS A 331 21.58 0.53 10.81
CA HIS A 331 21.32 0.58 9.37
C HIS A 331 20.02 1.32 9.08
N GLY A 332 19.95 2.07 7.98
CA GLY A 332 18.70 2.70 7.55
C GLY A 332 17.70 1.66 7.09
N ILE A 333 18.01 1.00 5.97
CA ILE A 333 17.25 -0.12 5.41
C ILE A 333 18.20 -1.30 5.23
N GLN A 334 17.83 -2.44 5.79
CA GLN A 334 18.63 -3.66 5.75
C GLN A 334 17.83 -4.80 5.14
N PHE A 335 18.45 -5.55 4.22
CA PHE A 335 17.95 -6.86 3.80
C PHE A 335 18.98 -7.95 4.05
N TRP A 336 18.53 -9.14 4.43
CA TRP A 336 19.42 -10.23 4.83
C TRP A 336 18.86 -11.57 4.39
N SER A 337 19.50 -12.15 3.38
CA SER A 337 19.06 -13.40 2.79
C SER A 337 20.26 -14.30 2.49
N GLN A 338 21.07 -14.70 3.48
CA GLN A 338 22.27 -15.54 3.31
C GLN A 338 22.01 -16.93 2.68
N ASP A 339 21.58 -16.92 1.42
CA ASP A 339 21.05 -18.02 0.63
C ASP A 339 22.15 -18.76 -0.14
N HIS A 340 23.33 -18.15 -0.28
CA HIS A 340 24.52 -18.82 -0.80
C HIS A 340 24.83 -20.13 -0.06
N TRP A 341 24.40 -20.25 1.20
CA TRP A 341 24.55 -21.45 2.03
C TRP A 341 23.27 -22.27 2.19
N ARG A 342 22.16 -21.81 1.61
CA ARG A 342 20.82 -22.42 1.66
C ARG A 342 20.06 -22.14 0.34
N PRO A 343 20.38 -22.85 -0.76
CA PRO A 343 19.76 -22.62 -2.06
C PRO A 343 18.21 -22.73 -2.06
N GLU A 344 17.65 -23.47 -1.12
CA GLU A 344 16.21 -23.60 -0.88
C GLU A 344 15.57 -22.34 -0.29
N ALA A 345 16.37 -21.45 0.30
CA ALA A 345 15.94 -20.19 0.92
C ALA A 345 16.27 -18.96 0.06
N ARG A 346 16.63 -19.15 -1.23
CA ARG A 346 16.95 -18.03 -2.14
C ARG A 346 15.79 -17.07 -2.24
N THR A 347 16.10 -15.81 -1.98
CA THR A 347 15.12 -14.74 -2.07
C THR A 347 15.25 -13.97 -3.36
N ARG A 348 14.13 -13.40 -3.81
CA ARG A 348 14.08 -12.69 -5.08
C ARG A 348 13.30 -11.40 -5.01
N ASN A 349 13.65 -10.48 -5.91
CA ASN A 349 12.81 -9.35 -6.27
C ASN A 349 12.55 -8.40 -5.09
N LEU A 350 13.58 -7.65 -4.70
CA LEU A 350 13.47 -6.58 -3.72
C LEU A 350 13.64 -5.23 -4.41
N TRP A 351 12.70 -4.31 -4.18
CA TRP A 351 12.75 -2.95 -4.72
C TRP A 351 12.89 -1.94 -3.59
N PHE A 352 13.91 -1.09 -3.67
CA PHE A 352 14.15 0.04 -2.81
C PHE A 352 14.10 1.30 -3.69
N CYS A 353 12.94 1.94 -3.77
CA CYS A 353 12.73 3.05 -4.72
C CYS A 353 12.30 4.35 -4.04
N ASP A 354 12.89 5.47 -4.46
CA ASP A 354 12.49 6.81 -4.03
C ASP A 354 12.51 7.03 -2.50
N ASN A 355 13.39 6.33 -1.77
CA ASN A 355 13.51 6.50 -0.33
C ASN A 355 14.50 7.62 0.02
N TYR A 356 14.22 8.32 1.12
CA TYR A 356 15.18 9.18 1.79
C TYR A 356 15.71 8.49 3.03
N VAL A 357 17.02 8.21 3.07
CA VAL A 357 17.69 7.54 4.18
C VAL A 357 18.82 8.41 4.69
N LYS A 358 18.75 8.80 5.97
CA LYS A 358 19.81 9.56 6.64
C LYS A 358 20.12 8.94 7.99
N ASN A 359 21.25 8.22 8.07
CA ASN A 359 21.64 7.58 9.33
C ASN A 359 22.03 8.61 10.40
N SER A 360 22.07 8.18 11.65
CA SER A 360 22.76 8.95 12.69
C SER A 360 24.26 9.03 12.34
N PRO A 361 25.03 9.98 12.90
CA PRO A 361 26.49 10.03 12.69
C PRO A 361 27.24 8.75 13.09
N THR A 362 26.60 7.87 13.86
CA THR A 362 27.15 6.58 14.30
C THR A 362 26.59 5.38 13.53
N GLY A 363 25.63 5.57 12.62
CA GLY A 363 24.99 4.48 11.89
C GLY A 363 25.81 4.03 10.70
N ASP A 364 25.90 2.72 10.47
CA ASP A 364 26.73 2.07 9.46
C ASP A 364 26.14 2.21 8.06
N GLY A 365 25.49 1.17 7.52
CA GLY A 365 24.98 1.13 6.14
C GLY A 365 23.68 1.91 5.90
N GLY A 366 23.56 2.57 4.75
CA GLY A 366 22.35 3.29 4.35
C GLY A 366 21.23 2.35 3.90
N ILE A 367 21.33 1.84 2.67
CA ILE A 367 20.53 0.71 2.16
C ILE A 367 21.51 -0.42 1.85
N TRP A 368 21.49 -1.46 2.68
CA TRP A 368 22.55 -2.46 2.73
C TRP A 368 21.97 -3.87 2.84
N GLY A 369 22.59 -4.86 2.18
CA GLY A 369 22.17 -6.24 2.38
C GLY A 369 22.81 -7.29 1.48
N VAL A 370 22.43 -8.54 1.74
CA VAL A 370 23.11 -9.74 1.21
C VAL A 370 22.15 -10.78 0.61
N GLY A 371 22.58 -11.44 -0.48
CA GLY A 371 22.05 -12.74 -0.94
C GLY A 371 20.68 -12.70 -1.61
N VAL A 372 20.49 -11.80 -2.58
CA VAL A 372 19.21 -11.65 -3.28
C VAL A 372 19.43 -11.65 -4.79
N ILE A 373 18.53 -12.34 -5.52
CA ILE A 373 18.43 -12.24 -6.98
C ILE A 373 17.39 -11.20 -7.34
N GLY A 374 17.71 -10.22 -8.17
CA GLY A 374 16.76 -9.18 -8.54
C GLY A 374 16.62 -8.13 -7.44
N VAL A 375 17.65 -7.30 -7.28
CA VAL A 375 17.58 -6.11 -6.42
C VAL A 375 17.53 -4.85 -7.27
N VAL A 376 16.56 -3.98 -7.01
CA VAL A 376 16.45 -2.67 -7.65
C VAL A 376 16.58 -1.59 -6.58
N MET A 377 17.64 -0.78 -6.68
CA MET A 377 17.82 0.43 -5.88
C MET A 377 17.74 1.64 -6.82
N SER A 378 16.61 2.36 -6.79
CA SER A 378 16.40 3.47 -7.74
C SER A 378 15.86 4.75 -7.10
N GLY A 379 16.36 5.92 -7.53
CA GLY A 379 15.82 7.21 -7.10
C GLY A 379 16.01 7.53 -5.61
N ASN A 380 16.85 6.78 -4.87
CA ASN A 380 17.03 7.00 -3.44
C ASN A 380 18.01 8.15 -3.18
N ILE A 381 17.80 8.84 -2.06
CA ILE A 381 18.77 9.78 -1.49
C ILE A 381 19.28 9.18 -0.18
N VAL A 382 20.59 8.92 -0.10
CA VAL A 382 21.24 8.29 1.06
C VAL A 382 22.34 9.19 1.60
N GLU A 383 22.27 9.46 2.90
CA GLU A 383 23.15 10.39 3.61
C GLU A 383 23.70 9.80 4.91
N CYS A 384 24.90 10.25 5.31
CA CYS A 384 25.50 10.03 6.63
C CYS A 384 25.76 8.56 7.03
N ALA A 385 25.93 7.65 6.07
CA ALA A 385 26.35 6.27 6.36
C ALA A 385 27.82 6.21 6.83
N ARG A 386 28.12 5.56 7.96
CA ARG A 386 29.49 5.32 8.44
C ARG A 386 30.21 4.21 7.69
N ASP A 387 29.46 3.30 7.08
CA ASP A 387 30.05 2.27 6.25
C ASP A 387 29.89 2.67 4.78
N VAL A 388 28.79 2.25 4.17
CA VAL A 388 28.50 2.49 2.76
C VAL A 388 27.07 2.99 2.56
N GLY A 389 26.88 3.82 1.53
CA GLY A 389 25.56 4.37 1.21
C GLY A 389 24.60 3.31 0.69
N LEU A 390 24.90 2.77 -0.49
CA LEU A 390 24.16 1.68 -1.12
C LEU A 390 25.08 0.47 -1.24
N ASP A 391 24.59 -0.70 -0.85
CA ASP A 391 25.38 -1.92 -0.89
C ASP A 391 24.61 -3.15 -1.34
N LEU A 392 25.31 -3.97 -2.13
CA LEU A 392 24.90 -5.31 -2.47
C LEU A 392 26.03 -6.27 -2.13
N GLU A 393 25.69 -7.28 -1.34
CA GLU A 393 26.58 -8.37 -1.01
C GLU A 393 26.06 -9.69 -1.62
N TRP A 394 26.88 -10.44 -2.35
CA TRP A 394 26.46 -11.70 -3.00
C TRP A 394 25.12 -11.63 -3.76
N CYS A 395 24.86 -10.52 -4.45
CA CYS A 395 23.60 -10.34 -5.20
C CYS A 395 23.78 -10.64 -6.69
N GLU A 396 22.68 -11.05 -7.32
CA GLU A 396 22.61 -11.36 -8.75
C GLU A 396 21.48 -10.56 -9.42
N ASP A 397 21.65 -10.21 -10.68
CA ASP A 397 20.64 -9.56 -11.52
C ASP A 397 20.09 -8.25 -10.90
N ALA A 398 20.99 -7.31 -10.58
CA ALA A 398 20.66 -6.11 -9.82
C ALA A 398 20.87 -4.80 -10.59
N VAL A 399 20.12 -3.77 -10.20
CA VAL A 399 20.21 -2.41 -10.76
C VAL A 399 20.30 -1.39 -9.65
N ILE A 400 21.33 -0.55 -9.69
CA ILE A 400 21.52 0.63 -8.84
C ILE A 400 21.48 1.86 -9.76
N SER A 401 20.35 2.57 -9.80
CA SER A 401 20.13 3.63 -10.81
C SER A 401 19.53 4.93 -10.28
N GLY A 402 20.03 6.07 -10.75
CA GLY A 402 19.41 7.37 -10.45
C GLY A 402 19.42 7.76 -8.97
N ASN A 403 20.34 7.20 -8.17
CA ASN A 403 20.43 7.51 -6.74
C ASN A 403 21.38 8.68 -6.47
N VAL A 404 21.22 9.31 -5.31
CA VAL A 404 22.17 10.28 -4.77
C VAL A 404 22.73 9.76 -3.45
N THR A 405 24.05 9.59 -3.37
CA THR A 405 24.73 9.20 -2.13
C THR A 405 25.70 10.30 -1.73
N ARG A 406 25.66 10.75 -0.47
CA ARG A 406 26.59 11.75 0.06
C ARG A 406 26.88 11.52 1.54
N ASP A 407 27.93 12.15 2.03
CA ASP A 407 28.33 12.07 3.44
C ASP A 407 28.55 10.63 3.95
N THR A 408 28.88 9.70 3.05
CA THR A 408 29.22 8.32 3.40
C THR A 408 30.69 8.21 3.80
N GLU A 409 31.06 7.25 4.66
CA GLU A 409 32.41 7.15 5.21
C GLU A 409 33.39 6.21 4.49
N HIS A 410 32.94 5.11 3.88
CA HIS A 410 33.81 4.24 3.09
C HIS A 410 33.44 4.19 1.61
N GLY A 411 32.16 4.03 1.29
CA GLY A 411 31.66 3.89 -0.09
C GLY A 411 30.39 4.69 -0.33
N GLY A 412 30.27 5.35 -1.49
CA GLY A 412 28.96 5.85 -1.94
C GLY A 412 28.07 4.69 -2.33
N ILE A 413 28.55 3.90 -3.30
CA ILE A 413 27.95 2.65 -3.77
C ILE A 413 29.01 1.56 -3.71
N SER A 414 28.68 0.42 -3.13
CA SER A 414 29.58 -0.70 -3.00
C SER A 414 28.96 -2.00 -3.48
N LEU A 415 29.81 -2.90 -3.98
CA LEU A 415 29.53 -4.31 -4.15
C LEU A 415 30.55 -5.07 -3.30
N PHE A 416 30.09 -5.80 -2.28
CA PHE A 416 30.93 -6.71 -1.50
C PHE A 416 30.68 -8.17 -1.89
N PHE A 417 31.75 -8.95 -1.84
CA PHE A 417 31.75 -10.34 -2.30
C PHE A 417 31.20 -10.49 -3.73
N SER A 418 31.11 -11.72 -4.22
CA SER A 418 30.76 -11.99 -5.61
C SER A 418 29.36 -11.52 -5.98
N CYS A 419 29.26 -10.40 -6.69
CA CYS A 419 28.03 -9.93 -7.32
C CYS A 419 28.06 -10.19 -8.83
N ARG A 420 26.90 -10.50 -9.43
CA ARG A 420 26.79 -10.89 -10.85
C ARG A 420 25.69 -10.13 -11.56
N ASN A 421 25.93 -9.75 -12.81
CA ASN A 421 24.92 -9.09 -13.67
C ASN A 421 24.36 -7.81 -13.02
N VAL A 422 25.24 -6.90 -12.62
CA VAL A 422 24.85 -5.66 -11.92
C VAL A 422 25.06 -4.44 -12.81
N THR A 423 24.06 -3.56 -12.87
CA THR A 423 24.18 -2.25 -13.54
C THR A 423 24.14 -1.12 -12.53
N ILE A 424 25.17 -0.28 -12.52
CA ILE A 424 25.30 0.93 -11.71
C ILE A 424 25.30 2.13 -12.66
N THR A 425 24.15 2.82 -12.77
CA THR A 425 23.95 3.84 -13.82
C THR A 425 23.24 5.11 -13.40
N GLY A 426 23.66 6.26 -13.92
CA GLY A 426 22.96 7.53 -13.71
C GLY A 426 22.92 8.01 -12.26
N ASN A 427 23.82 7.52 -11.39
CA ASN A 427 23.87 7.92 -9.99
C ASN A 427 24.71 9.19 -9.82
N THR A 428 24.39 9.98 -8.79
CA THR A 428 25.23 11.08 -8.30
C THR A 428 25.90 10.68 -6.99
N VAL A 429 27.21 10.51 -7.00
CA VAL A 429 27.99 10.09 -5.84
C VAL A 429 28.87 11.24 -5.37
N VAL A 430 28.59 11.77 -4.19
CA VAL A 430 29.37 12.84 -3.56
C VAL A 430 30.32 12.22 -2.53
N ASN A 431 31.52 11.91 -3.00
CA ASN A 431 32.61 11.32 -2.21
C ASN A 431 33.53 12.41 -1.63
N ASN A 432 33.00 13.27 -0.75
CA ASN A 432 33.75 14.43 -0.23
C ASN A 432 33.82 14.54 1.30
N ARG A 433 33.15 13.65 2.05
CA ARG A 433 33.12 13.73 3.51
C ARG A 433 34.53 13.72 4.11
N VAL A 434 34.77 14.72 4.94
CA VAL A 434 36.06 14.99 5.58
C VAL A 434 36.40 13.85 6.55
N TYR A 435 37.67 13.49 6.60
CA TYR A 435 38.17 12.45 7.49
C TYR A 435 38.27 12.97 8.92
N ASP A 436 37.76 12.20 9.88
CA ASP A 436 38.16 12.39 11.29
C ASP A 436 39.60 11.90 11.51
N LYS A 437 40.06 10.93 10.69
CA LYS A 437 41.42 10.39 10.66
C LYS A 437 41.79 9.96 9.25
N GLU A 438 42.99 10.31 8.78
CA GLU A 438 43.50 9.84 7.48
C GLU A 438 43.40 8.30 7.39
N PRO A 439 42.82 7.75 6.31
CA PRO A 439 42.61 6.31 6.18
C PRO A 439 43.97 5.61 6.03
N GLY A 440 44.32 4.77 6.99
CA GLY A 440 45.47 3.87 6.89
C GLY A 440 45.07 2.54 6.24
N GLY A 441 45.79 2.11 5.20
CA GLY A 441 45.61 0.81 4.57
C GLY A 441 44.74 0.79 3.31
N TYR A 442 44.14 -0.36 2.99
CA TYR A 442 43.35 -0.55 1.76
C TYR A 442 42.00 0.17 1.77
N TRP A 443 41.51 0.58 2.95
CA TRP A 443 40.21 1.23 3.18
C TRP A 443 40.14 2.70 2.74
N VAL A 444 40.54 2.96 1.49
CA VAL A 444 40.48 4.31 0.92
C VAL A 444 39.07 4.58 0.43
N ARG A 445 38.49 5.71 0.85
CA ARG A 445 37.15 6.18 0.46
C ARG A 445 36.94 6.10 -1.04
N ALA A 446 35.92 5.36 -1.45
CA ALA A 446 35.56 5.16 -2.83
C ALA A 446 34.18 5.76 -3.15
N GLY A 447 34.04 6.37 -4.31
CA GLY A 447 32.73 6.75 -4.83
C GLY A 447 31.92 5.49 -5.14
N ILE A 448 32.40 4.73 -6.12
CA ILE A 448 31.89 3.39 -6.47
C ILE A 448 32.99 2.37 -6.19
N TRP A 449 32.67 1.34 -5.41
CA TRP A 449 33.63 0.32 -4.98
C TRP A 449 33.17 -1.09 -5.31
N LEU A 450 33.97 -1.81 -6.08
CA LEU A 450 33.88 -3.26 -6.21
C LEU A 450 35.04 -3.86 -5.43
N THR A 451 34.76 -4.67 -4.42
CA THR A 451 35.78 -5.24 -3.54
C THR A 451 36.66 -6.31 -4.21
N TYR A 452 37.75 -6.67 -3.55
CA TYR A 452 38.54 -7.85 -3.93
C TYR A 452 37.96 -9.11 -3.29
N PRO A 453 38.02 -10.29 -3.95
CA PRO A 453 37.55 -11.54 -3.39
C PRO A 453 38.16 -11.86 -2.02
N ASN A 454 37.31 -12.18 -1.04
CA ASN A 454 37.73 -12.65 0.27
C ASN A 454 37.73 -14.19 0.35
N THR A 455 38.53 -14.84 -0.49
CA THR A 455 38.64 -16.32 -0.56
C THR A 455 39.19 -16.96 0.71
N GLY A 456 39.87 -16.18 1.56
CA GLY A 456 40.38 -16.63 2.85
C GLY A 456 39.26 -16.94 3.85
N THR A 457 38.24 -16.08 3.90
CA THR A 457 37.05 -16.30 4.73
C THR A 457 35.97 -17.09 3.97
N PHE A 458 35.77 -16.79 2.70
CA PHE A 458 34.69 -17.31 1.88
C PHE A 458 35.24 -17.92 0.57
N LYS A 459 35.51 -19.23 0.58
CA LYS A 459 36.15 -19.94 -0.53
C LYS A 459 35.43 -19.78 -1.90
N ASN A 460 34.13 -19.52 -1.88
CA ASN A 460 33.31 -19.35 -3.08
C ASN A 460 33.17 -17.90 -3.54
N ASP A 461 33.85 -16.95 -2.88
CA ASP A 461 33.96 -15.60 -3.40
C ASP A 461 34.93 -15.57 -4.60
N THR A 462 34.38 -15.63 -5.80
CA THR A 462 35.11 -15.65 -7.08
C THR A 462 35.34 -14.27 -7.68
N GLY A 463 34.91 -13.21 -6.99
CA GLY A 463 34.90 -11.84 -7.50
C GLY A 463 33.68 -11.49 -8.33
N HIS A 464 33.60 -10.21 -8.70
CA HIS A 464 32.47 -9.65 -9.41
C HIS A 464 32.49 -10.02 -10.90
N GLU A 465 31.30 -10.18 -11.50
CA GLU A 465 31.19 -10.57 -12.90
C GLU A 465 30.04 -9.88 -13.62
N ASN A 466 30.27 -9.49 -14.87
CA ASN A 466 29.28 -8.85 -15.74
C ASN A 466 28.70 -7.59 -15.08
N ILE A 467 29.57 -6.63 -14.77
CA ILE A 467 29.19 -5.38 -14.10
C ILE A 467 29.29 -4.22 -15.09
N THR A 468 28.28 -3.34 -15.10
CA THR A 468 28.33 -2.08 -15.87
C THR A 468 28.30 -0.90 -14.92
N ILE A 469 29.28 -0.01 -15.03
CA ILE A 469 29.36 1.27 -14.30
C ILE A 469 29.33 2.38 -15.34
N ALA A 470 28.15 2.95 -15.59
CA ALA A 470 27.98 3.88 -16.71
C ALA A 470 27.17 5.14 -16.41
N GLY A 471 27.54 6.28 -17.00
CA GLY A 471 26.71 7.49 -16.92
C GLY A 471 26.56 8.07 -15.52
N ASN A 472 27.46 7.77 -14.58
CA ASN A 472 27.39 8.30 -13.21
C ASN A 472 28.10 9.65 -13.12
N THR A 473 27.63 10.53 -12.24
CA THR A 473 28.34 11.75 -11.83
C THR A 473 29.00 11.51 -10.48
N ILE A 474 30.32 11.65 -10.41
CA ILE A 474 31.09 11.42 -9.19
C ILE A 474 31.82 12.70 -8.83
N VAL A 475 31.41 13.31 -7.72
CA VAL A 475 32.08 14.47 -7.11
C VAL A 475 33.03 13.94 -6.05
N ASN A 476 34.30 13.87 -6.38
CA ASN A 476 35.36 13.32 -5.56
C ASN A 476 36.09 14.46 -4.85
N GLY A 477 36.04 14.50 -3.52
CA GLY A 477 36.70 15.56 -2.75
C GLY A 477 38.24 15.41 -2.72
N PRO A 478 38.96 16.31 -2.03
CA PRO A 478 40.43 16.27 -1.91
C PRO A 478 40.96 15.06 -1.09
N GLY A 479 42.27 14.82 -1.06
CA GLY A 479 42.87 13.73 -0.26
C GLY A 479 42.89 12.37 -0.95
N PRO A 480 43.33 11.30 -0.27
CA PRO A 480 43.44 9.97 -0.85
C PRO A 480 42.02 9.39 -1.04
N ARG A 481 41.43 9.63 -2.20
CA ARG A 481 40.08 9.18 -2.56
C ARG A 481 40.05 8.57 -3.94
N ARG A 482 39.20 7.56 -4.12
CA ARG A 482 39.03 6.83 -5.38
C ARG A 482 37.64 7.12 -5.93
N PRO A 483 37.46 7.81 -7.06
CA PRO A 483 36.13 7.99 -7.63
C PRO A 483 35.49 6.63 -7.99
N ILE A 484 36.25 5.76 -8.65
CA ILE A 484 35.88 4.36 -8.93
C ILE A 484 37.05 3.47 -8.57
N TRP A 485 36.78 2.38 -7.85
CA TRP A 485 37.76 1.36 -7.54
C TRP A 485 37.19 -0.04 -7.80
N VAL A 486 37.84 -0.78 -8.70
CA VAL A 486 37.53 -2.19 -8.96
C VAL A 486 38.66 -3.07 -8.45
N GLY A 487 38.48 -3.64 -7.27
CA GLY A 487 39.44 -4.55 -6.64
C GLY A 487 39.74 -5.75 -7.53
N SER A 488 38.71 -6.47 -7.97
CA SER A 488 38.83 -7.59 -8.92
C SER A 488 37.48 -7.89 -9.58
N GLY A 489 37.52 -8.61 -10.70
CA GLY A 489 36.36 -9.10 -11.39
C GLY A 489 36.62 -9.33 -12.87
N ARG A 490 35.59 -9.73 -13.61
CA ARG A 490 35.67 -10.01 -15.04
C ARG A 490 34.45 -9.49 -15.79
N ASN A 491 34.64 -9.16 -17.07
CA ASN A 491 33.60 -8.58 -17.92
C ASN A 491 32.96 -7.33 -17.30
N ILE A 492 33.79 -6.37 -16.90
CA ILE A 492 33.32 -5.12 -16.29
C ILE A 492 33.49 -3.98 -17.30
N LEU A 493 32.43 -3.20 -17.51
CA LEU A 493 32.44 -2.00 -18.35
C LEU A 493 32.39 -0.76 -17.47
N ILE A 494 33.33 0.17 -17.67
CA ILE A 494 33.35 1.50 -17.05
C ILE A 494 33.25 2.52 -18.17
N ARG A 495 32.12 3.22 -18.29
CA ARG A 495 31.84 4.03 -19.48
C ARG A 495 31.08 5.32 -19.22
N ASN A 496 31.48 6.42 -19.85
CA ASN A 496 30.76 7.70 -19.83
C ASN A 496 30.45 8.22 -18.40
N ASN A 497 31.36 8.02 -17.44
CA ASN A 497 31.19 8.57 -16.09
C ASN A 497 31.78 9.97 -16.05
N ASN A 498 31.05 10.93 -15.48
CA ASN A 498 31.51 12.30 -15.25
C ASN A 498 32.19 12.37 -13.88
N ILE A 499 33.53 12.36 -13.86
CA ILE A 499 34.35 12.37 -12.64
C ILE A 499 35.06 13.73 -12.57
N ASP A 500 34.82 14.51 -11.50
CA ASP A 500 35.42 15.85 -11.38
C ASP A 500 36.94 15.81 -11.15
N ARG A 501 37.44 14.83 -10.37
CA ARG A 501 38.87 14.61 -10.10
C ARG A 501 39.20 13.20 -9.63
N GLY A 502 40.48 12.84 -9.75
CA GLY A 502 41.03 11.55 -9.31
C GLY A 502 41.11 10.54 -10.45
N MET A 503 41.69 9.38 -10.16
CA MET A 503 41.95 8.31 -11.14
C MET A 503 40.99 7.14 -10.94
N ILE A 504 40.76 6.32 -11.97
CA ILE A 504 40.12 5.01 -11.81
C ILE A 504 41.16 4.04 -11.26
N TYR A 505 40.80 3.21 -10.28
CA TYR A 505 41.72 2.24 -9.68
C TYR A 505 41.29 0.81 -9.99
N HIS A 506 42.27 -0.05 -10.29
CA HIS A 506 42.05 -1.48 -10.47
C HIS A 506 43.14 -2.31 -9.78
N GLY A 507 42.73 -3.37 -9.08
CA GLY A 507 43.61 -4.23 -8.27
C GLY A 507 43.56 -3.94 -6.77
N GLY A 508 44.51 -4.52 -6.03
CA GLY A 508 44.58 -4.55 -4.57
C GLY A 508 44.01 -5.83 -3.97
N LYS A 509 44.29 -6.14 -2.70
CA LYS A 509 43.74 -7.28 -1.96
C LYS A 509 43.29 -6.84 -0.58
N HIS A 510 42.17 -7.40 -0.10
CA HIS A 510 41.64 -7.13 1.22
C HIS A 510 42.68 -7.48 2.30
N GLY A 511 43.07 -6.51 3.14
CA GLY A 511 44.04 -6.72 4.21
C GLY A 511 45.51 -6.83 3.79
N ALA A 512 45.85 -6.69 2.51
CA ALA A 512 47.23 -6.81 2.02
C ALA A 512 47.68 -5.49 1.37
N ALA A 513 48.56 -4.77 2.06
CA ALA A 513 49.05 -3.44 1.64
C ALA A 513 50.02 -3.49 0.45
N ASP A 514 50.53 -4.67 0.13
CA ASP A 514 51.53 -4.95 -0.92
C ASP A 514 50.91 -5.35 -2.26
N ALA A 515 49.62 -5.66 -2.32
CA ALA A 515 48.95 -5.99 -3.56
C ALA A 515 48.87 -4.76 -4.49
N PRO A 516 49.31 -4.86 -5.76
CA PRO A 516 49.39 -3.71 -6.65
C PRO A 516 48.01 -3.14 -6.94
N ILE A 517 47.89 -1.81 -6.79
CA ILE A 517 46.72 -1.04 -7.20
C ILE A 517 47.16 -0.10 -8.32
N ASN A 518 46.67 -0.34 -9.53
CA ASN A 518 47.00 0.45 -10.71
C ASN A 518 46.00 1.60 -10.87
N ALA A 519 46.49 2.75 -11.34
CA ALA A 519 45.69 3.95 -11.58
C ALA A 519 45.55 4.24 -13.07
N TYR A 520 44.36 4.64 -13.49
CA TYR A 520 43.96 4.85 -14.89
C TYR A 520 43.27 6.20 -15.06
N ASP A 521 43.45 6.85 -16.21
CA ASP A 521 42.92 8.18 -16.52
C ASP A 521 41.39 8.18 -16.51
N SER A 522 40.78 8.86 -15.54
CA SER A 522 39.33 8.91 -15.36
C SER A 522 38.55 9.57 -16.50
N ARG A 523 39.24 10.20 -17.47
CA ARG A 523 38.63 10.80 -18.67
C ARG A 523 38.43 9.78 -19.81
N LYS A 524 38.86 8.53 -19.63
CA LYS A 524 38.73 7.45 -20.63
C LYS A 524 37.74 6.38 -20.16
N ASP A 525 37.21 5.65 -21.14
CA ASP A 525 36.42 4.45 -20.91
C ASP A 525 37.33 3.22 -20.80
N TYR A 526 36.89 2.22 -20.03
CA TYR A 526 37.64 1.00 -19.77
C TYR A 526 36.77 -0.24 -19.79
N ARG A 527 37.40 -1.35 -20.17
CA ARG A 527 36.85 -2.69 -20.04
C ARG A 527 37.83 -3.57 -19.26
N ILE A 528 37.29 -4.30 -18.29
CA ILE A 528 37.96 -5.44 -17.67
C ILE A 528 37.45 -6.69 -18.37
N ASP A 529 38.34 -7.44 -19.00
CA ASP A 529 37.97 -8.59 -19.83
C ASP A 529 37.70 -9.87 -19.01
N ALA A 530 37.57 -11.01 -19.69
CA ALA A 530 37.30 -12.29 -19.05
C ALA A 530 38.48 -12.82 -18.21
N SER A 531 39.70 -12.35 -18.46
CA SER A 531 40.92 -12.67 -17.70
C SER A 531 41.11 -11.78 -16.47
N GLY A 532 40.31 -10.72 -16.35
CA GLY A 532 40.46 -9.70 -15.31
C GLY A 532 41.46 -8.60 -15.69
N ALA A 533 41.96 -8.57 -16.92
CA ALA A 533 42.84 -7.51 -17.40
C ALA A 533 42.03 -6.27 -17.80
N ILE A 534 42.50 -5.09 -17.40
CA ILE A 534 41.88 -3.80 -17.75
C ILE A 534 42.57 -3.18 -18.98
N ALA A 535 41.78 -2.74 -19.95
CA ALA A 535 42.24 -2.02 -21.13
C ALA A 535 41.29 -0.84 -21.44
N PRO A 536 41.79 0.23 -22.11
CA PRO A 536 40.92 1.24 -22.68
C PRO A 536 39.89 0.62 -23.63
N PHE A 537 38.66 1.11 -23.59
CA PHE A 537 37.54 0.61 -24.41
C PHE A 537 37.15 1.59 -25.52
#